data_AF-A0A840FC07-F1
#
_entry.id   AF-A0A840FC07-F1
#
_cell.length_a   1.000
_cell.length_b   1.000
_cell.length_c   1.000
_cell.angle_alpha   90.00
_cell.angle_beta   90.00
_cell.angle_gamma   90.00
#
_symmetry.space_group_name_H-M   'P 1'
#
loop_
_entity.id
_entity.type
_entity.pdbx_description
1 polymer ?
#
loop_
_entity_poly.entity_id
_entity_poly.type
_entity_poly.pdbx_seq_one_letter_code
_entity_poly.pdbx_strand_id
1 'polypeptide(L)'
;MPDGGFQAIDKVKVPFANYDIVVYFGVGIASLPFVNRYVLDGGKSKFPSLFTAFDDPIINTTISIVALIFATYILGHGIAILAGSFIEQFVFQTVGQPSRFIADVAKAHSEPGHMRRMIKQSLKKSYRNHPKFIDLARLAFHIPAIPIYLMMYWIGFYDFYESKISSYIILRVQSRLERCFDYPSQIFSDTRWFKIVEYSCANDHPVALSRMYNYLVIYGLFRSTSFLLLCCVWCEWFYFFDRGGLGFFDPRGSGYLSIRLAIVYSSYLISLIGYMKFSRRYTEEATLAFALSKVFDISGSTKAA
;
A
#
# COMPACT_ATOMS: atom_id res chain seq x y z
N MET A 1 -25.22 -10.19 38.67
CA MET A 1 -24.50 -9.71 37.49
C MET A 1 -25.38 -8.67 36.84
N PRO A 2 -25.01 -7.38 36.82
CA PRO A 2 -25.80 -6.40 36.09
C PRO A 2 -25.52 -6.55 34.60
N ASP A 3 -26.59 -6.72 33.83
CA ASP A 3 -26.60 -6.66 32.37
C ASP A 3 -26.16 -5.25 31.93
N GLY A 4 -24.86 -5.05 31.85
CA GLY A 4 -24.24 -3.89 31.22
C GLY A 4 -24.47 -3.98 29.72
N GLY A 5 -25.68 -3.63 29.29
CA GLY A 5 -26.02 -3.47 27.88
C GLY A 5 -25.00 -2.54 27.26
N PHE A 6 -24.18 -3.09 26.34
CA PHE A 6 -23.38 -2.30 25.42
C PHE A 6 -24.36 -1.39 24.67
N GLN A 7 -24.49 -0.14 25.11
CA GLN A 7 -25.11 0.88 24.29
C GLN A 7 -24.33 0.89 22.97
N ALA A 8 -25.02 0.58 21.88
CA ALA A 8 -24.49 0.71 20.55
C ALA A 8 -24.17 2.19 20.34
N ILE A 9 -22.94 2.59 20.68
CA ILE A 9 -22.37 3.87 20.24
C ILE A 9 -22.57 3.87 18.73
N ASP A 10 -23.28 4.88 18.22
CA ASP A 10 -23.50 5.07 16.79
C ASP A 10 -22.14 4.94 16.10
N LYS A 11 -21.92 3.77 15.48
CA LYS A 11 -20.64 3.43 14.89
C LYS A 11 -20.39 4.46 13.81
N VAL A 12 -19.32 5.24 13.98
CA VAL A 12 -18.89 6.23 13.00
C VAL A 12 -18.80 5.51 11.66
N LYS A 13 -19.73 5.82 10.75
CA LYS A 13 -19.74 5.25 9.41
C LYS A 13 -18.50 5.79 8.71
N VAL A 14 -17.48 4.95 8.62
CA VAL A 14 -16.32 5.21 7.76
C VAL A 14 -16.86 5.53 6.37
N PRO A 15 -16.43 6.63 5.73
CA PRO A 15 -17.00 7.06 4.45
C PRO A 15 -16.56 6.11 3.32
N PHE A 16 -17.16 4.93 3.27
CA PHE A 16 -16.83 3.81 2.38
C PHE A 16 -16.64 4.26 0.92
N ALA A 17 -17.48 5.19 0.45
CA ALA A 17 -17.46 5.70 -0.92
C ALA A 17 -16.13 6.38 -1.32
N ASN A 18 -15.39 7.00 -0.40
CA ASN A 18 -14.20 7.76 -0.76
C ASN A 18 -13.05 6.84 -1.22
N TYR A 19 -12.85 5.71 -0.55
CA TYR A 19 -11.83 4.73 -0.95
C TYR A 19 -12.15 4.15 -2.31
N ASP A 20 -13.41 3.77 -2.53
CA ASP A 20 -13.88 3.21 -3.79
C ASP A 20 -13.71 4.18 -4.97
N ILE A 21 -14.07 5.45 -4.79
CA ILE A 21 -13.94 6.48 -5.81
C ILE A 21 -12.47 6.81 -6.07
N VAL A 22 -11.68 7.08 -5.03
CA VAL A 22 -10.31 7.57 -5.20
C VAL A 22 -9.36 6.44 -5.61
N VAL A 23 -9.46 5.27 -4.96
CA VAL A 23 -8.53 4.17 -5.18
C VAL A 23 -8.98 3.30 -6.33
N TYR A 24 -10.18 2.73 -6.29
CA TYR A 24 -10.60 1.82 -7.36
C TYR A 24 -10.89 2.59 -8.64
N PHE A 25 -11.85 3.52 -8.61
CA PHE A 25 -12.22 4.25 -9.82
C PHE A 25 -11.07 5.15 -10.33
N GLY A 26 -10.40 5.90 -9.45
CA GLY A 26 -9.28 6.75 -9.81
C GLY A 26 -8.11 6.01 -10.46
N VAL A 27 -7.70 4.86 -9.92
CA VAL A 27 -6.64 4.04 -10.52
C VAL A 27 -7.11 3.37 -11.82
N GLY A 28 -8.38 2.96 -11.87
CA GLY A 28 -9.02 2.47 -13.09
C GLY A 28 -8.90 3.47 -14.23
N ILE A 29 -9.25 4.73 -14.00
CA ILE A 29 -9.06 5.81 -14.98
C ILE A 29 -7.58 6.00 -15.32
N ALA A 30 -6.69 6.05 -14.31
CA ALA A 30 -5.26 6.23 -14.52
C ALA A 30 -4.62 5.08 -15.33
N SER A 31 -5.26 3.92 -15.39
CA SER A 31 -4.83 2.78 -16.21
C SER A 31 -5.24 2.87 -17.68
N LEU A 32 -6.20 3.73 -18.05
CA LEU A 32 -6.65 3.84 -19.45
C LEU A 32 -5.54 4.23 -20.42
N PRO A 33 -4.65 5.21 -20.12
CA PRO A 33 -3.50 5.49 -20.98
C PRO A 33 -2.55 4.29 -21.13
N PHE A 34 -2.39 3.48 -20.08
CA PHE A 34 -1.61 2.24 -20.13
C PHE A 34 -2.28 1.22 -21.08
N VAL A 35 -3.58 0.98 -20.92
CA VAL A 35 -4.34 0.07 -21.79
C VAL A 35 -4.27 0.53 -23.24
N ASN A 36 -4.52 1.81 -23.51
CA ASN A 36 -4.49 2.34 -24.86
C ASN A 36 -3.10 2.15 -25.50
N ARG A 37 -2.05 2.56 -24.80
CA ARG A 37 -0.68 2.52 -25.33
C ARG A 37 -0.14 1.12 -25.51
N TYR A 38 -0.26 0.28 -24.47
CA TYR A 38 0.46 -1.00 -24.43
C TYR A 38 -0.38 -2.18 -24.90
N VAL A 39 -1.71 -2.10 -24.79
CA VAL A 39 -2.62 -3.19 -25.19
C VAL A 39 -3.21 -2.94 -26.58
N LEU A 40 -3.79 -1.74 -26.81
CA LEU A 40 -4.47 -1.43 -28.08
C LEU A 40 -3.45 -1.12 -29.19
N ASP A 41 -2.68 -0.05 -29.00
CA ASP A 41 -1.72 0.43 -30.01
C ASP A 41 -0.56 -0.56 -30.17
N GLY A 42 -0.04 -1.06 -29.05
CA GLY A 42 1.08 -2.00 -29.01
C GLY A 42 0.76 -3.40 -29.54
N GLY A 43 -0.48 -3.87 -29.34
CA GLY A 43 -0.89 -5.24 -29.67
C GLY A 43 -1.53 -5.41 -31.05
N LYS A 44 -1.77 -4.32 -31.81
CA LYS A 44 -2.65 -4.30 -32.99
C LYS A 44 -4.04 -4.93 -32.72
N SER A 45 -4.42 -5.06 -31.46
CA SER A 45 -5.65 -5.71 -31.05
C SER A 45 -6.77 -4.69 -31.20
N LYS A 46 -7.71 -4.97 -32.10
CA LYS A 46 -8.96 -4.20 -32.13
C LYS A 46 -9.74 -4.62 -30.90
N PHE A 47 -9.98 -3.70 -29.98
CA PHE A 47 -10.88 -3.97 -28.88
C PHE A 47 -12.23 -4.41 -29.49
N PRO A 48 -12.82 -5.53 -29.03
CA PRO A 48 -14.12 -5.93 -29.53
C PRO A 48 -15.08 -4.77 -29.29
N SER A 49 -15.82 -4.38 -30.33
CA SER A 49 -16.94 -3.46 -30.17
C SER A 49 -17.97 -4.17 -29.29
N LEU A 50 -17.90 -3.92 -27.98
CA LEU A 50 -18.73 -4.58 -26.97
C LEU A 50 -20.21 -4.17 -27.06
N PHE A 51 -20.56 -3.27 -27.97
CA PHE A 51 -21.89 -2.68 -28.03
C PHE A 51 -22.53 -2.94 -29.39
N THR A 52 -23.75 -3.45 -29.34
CA THR A 52 -24.71 -3.44 -30.43
C THR A 52 -24.99 -1.99 -30.83
N ALA A 53 -24.89 -1.68 -32.12
CA ALA A 53 -25.22 -0.36 -32.63
C ALA A 53 -26.73 -0.13 -32.49
N PHE A 54 -27.14 0.78 -31.60
CA PHE A 54 -28.47 1.38 -31.64
C PHE A 54 -28.50 2.42 -32.76
N ASP A 55 -29.68 2.67 -33.35
CA ASP A 55 -29.81 3.68 -34.40
C ASP A 55 -29.58 5.11 -33.87
N ASP A 56 -29.83 5.33 -32.57
CA ASP A 56 -29.64 6.62 -31.92
C ASP A 56 -28.19 6.79 -31.42
N PRO A 57 -27.43 7.78 -31.93
CA PRO A 57 -26.05 8.03 -31.50
C PRO A 57 -25.94 8.49 -30.04
N ILE A 58 -26.96 9.14 -29.48
CA ILE A 58 -26.98 9.58 -28.08
C ILE A 58 -27.05 8.34 -27.18
N ILE A 59 -27.95 7.40 -27.49
CA ILE A 59 -28.11 6.15 -26.73
C ILE A 59 -26.79 5.36 -26.74
N ASN A 60 -26.18 5.18 -27.91
CA ASN A 60 -24.87 4.52 -28.04
C ASN A 60 -23.79 5.20 -27.19
N THR A 61 -23.73 6.53 -27.24
CA THR A 61 -22.75 7.31 -26.48
C THR A 61 -22.96 7.15 -24.97
N THR A 62 -24.20 7.28 -24.50
CA THR A 62 -24.54 7.12 -23.09
C THR A 62 -24.21 5.72 -22.58
N ILE A 63 -24.58 4.67 -23.31
CA ILE A 63 -24.26 3.29 -22.96
C ILE A 63 -22.74 3.08 -22.90
N SER A 64 -22.01 3.61 -23.88
CA SER A 64 -20.55 3.49 -23.92
C SER A 64 -19.88 4.17 -22.73
N ILE A 65 -20.35 5.36 -22.34
CA ILE A 65 -19.85 6.08 -21.15
C ILE A 65 -20.15 5.29 -19.88
N VAL A 66 -21.38 4.81 -19.71
CA VAL A 66 -21.78 4.03 -18.52
C VAL A 66 -20.96 2.75 -18.43
N ALA A 67 -20.80 2.02 -19.54
CA ALA A 67 -20.02 0.80 -19.57
C ALA A 67 -18.53 1.06 -19.30
N LEU A 68 -17.96 2.17 -19.79
CA LEU A 68 -16.59 2.58 -19.49
C LEU A 68 -16.42 2.90 -17.99
N ILE A 69 -17.40 3.54 -17.35
CA ILE A 69 -17.38 3.81 -15.91
C ILE A 69 -17.37 2.49 -15.11
N PHE A 70 -18.21 1.52 -15.46
CA PHE A 70 -18.20 0.21 -14.80
C PHE A 70 -16.91 -0.57 -15.07
N ALA A 71 -16.43 -0.57 -16.31
CA ALA A 71 -15.20 -1.25 -16.69
C ALA A 71 -13.98 -0.68 -15.94
N THR A 72 -13.88 0.65 -15.84
CA THR A 72 -12.80 1.30 -15.08
C THR A 72 -12.87 1.01 -13.59
N TYR A 73 -14.06 0.99 -12.98
CA TYR A 73 -14.22 0.60 -11.58
C TYR A 73 -13.78 -0.85 -11.33
N ILE A 74 -14.25 -1.80 -12.15
CA ILE A 74 -13.88 -3.23 -12.04
C ILE A 74 -12.38 -3.42 -12.25
N LEU A 75 -11.81 -2.78 -13.27
CA LEU A 75 -10.38 -2.83 -13.56
C LEU A 75 -9.57 -2.29 -12.39
N GLY A 76 -9.98 -1.15 -11.83
CA GLY A 76 -9.35 -0.56 -10.66
C GLY A 76 -9.38 -1.46 -9.42
N HIS A 77 -10.49 -2.16 -9.20
CA HIS A 77 -10.61 -3.13 -8.12
C HIS A 77 -9.64 -4.31 -8.31
N GLY A 78 -9.55 -4.84 -9.54
CA GLY A 78 -8.56 -5.86 -9.92
C GLY A 78 -7.12 -5.40 -9.69
N ILE A 79 -6.79 -4.17 -10.11
CA ILE A 79 -5.48 -3.56 -9.89
C ILE A 79 -5.18 -3.47 -8.39
N ALA A 80 -6.14 -3.05 -7.55
CA ALA A 80 -5.92 -2.91 -6.11
C ALA A 80 -5.66 -4.27 -5.43
N ILE A 81 -6.34 -5.34 -5.84
CA ILE A 81 -6.11 -6.71 -5.34
C ILE A 81 -4.71 -7.19 -5.71
N LEU A 82 -4.31 -7.02 -6.98
CA LEU A 82 -2.99 -7.40 -7.46
C LEU A 82 -1.91 -6.55 -6.80
N ALA A 83 -2.14 -5.25 -6.60
CA ALA A 83 -1.21 -4.37 -5.90
C ALA A 83 -1.01 -4.79 -4.43
N GLY A 84 -2.05 -5.26 -3.75
CA GLY A 84 -1.94 -5.88 -2.42
C GLY A 84 -1.05 -7.12 -2.44
N SER A 85 -1.23 -7.96 -3.46
CA SER A 85 -0.50 -9.23 -3.59
C SER A 85 0.94 -9.06 -4.03
N PHE A 86 1.24 -8.12 -4.92
CA PHE A 86 2.56 -7.93 -5.53
C PHE A 86 3.35 -6.82 -4.85
N ILE A 87 2.79 -5.61 -4.70
CA ILE A 87 3.53 -4.47 -4.14
C ILE A 87 3.60 -4.56 -2.61
N GLU A 88 2.46 -4.68 -1.94
CA GLU A 88 2.41 -4.63 -0.47
C GLU A 88 3.12 -5.83 0.17
N GLN A 89 2.82 -7.06 -0.28
CA GLN A 89 3.51 -8.23 0.25
C GLN A 89 5.02 -8.20 -0.04
N PHE A 90 5.45 -7.69 -1.21
CA PHE A 90 6.87 -7.52 -1.49
C PHE A 90 7.52 -6.54 -0.51
N VAL A 91 6.90 -5.39 -0.24
CA VAL A 91 7.39 -4.41 0.75
C VAL A 91 7.40 -5.02 2.15
N PHE A 92 6.40 -5.78 2.55
CA PHE A 92 6.37 -6.46 3.85
C PHE A 92 7.42 -7.57 3.98
N GLN A 93 7.79 -8.23 2.88
CA GLN A 93 8.84 -9.25 2.87
C GLN A 93 10.25 -8.64 2.88
N THR A 94 10.44 -7.53 2.17
CA THR A 94 11.75 -6.88 2.01
C THR A 94 12.06 -5.95 3.18
N VAL A 95 11.12 -5.09 3.52
CA VAL A 95 11.24 -4.11 4.59
C VAL A 95 10.63 -4.72 5.85
N GLY A 96 9.34 -5.00 5.83
CA GLY A 96 8.59 -5.45 7.01
C GLY A 96 7.27 -4.70 7.14
N GLN A 97 6.37 -5.21 7.98
CA GLN A 97 5.13 -4.50 8.31
C GLN A 97 5.45 -3.28 9.19
N PRO A 98 4.79 -2.12 9.00
CA PRO A 98 5.06 -0.93 9.82
C PRO A 98 4.92 -1.16 11.32
N SER A 99 3.93 -1.97 11.73
CA SER A 99 3.72 -2.34 13.14
C SER A 99 4.90 -3.10 13.75
N ARG A 100 5.60 -3.91 12.95
CA ARG A 100 6.81 -4.62 13.39
C ARG A 100 7.92 -3.63 13.70
N PHE A 101 8.14 -2.69 12.80
CA PHE A 101 9.13 -1.64 12.98
C PHE A 101 8.88 -0.80 14.21
N ILE A 102 7.63 -0.40 14.42
CA ILE A 102 7.24 0.35 15.62
C ILE A 102 7.59 -0.44 16.91
N ALA A 103 7.32 -1.75 16.92
CA ALA A 103 7.65 -2.60 18.06
C ALA A 103 9.18 -2.83 18.23
N ASP A 104 9.91 -2.95 17.13
CA ASP A 104 11.36 -3.18 17.15
C ASP A 104 12.14 -1.90 17.52
N VAL A 105 11.68 -0.72 17.10
CA VAL A 105 12.23 0.59 17.51
C VAL A 105 12.16 0.76 19.03
N ALA A 106 11.08 0.28 19.66
CA ALA A 106 10.97 0.32 21.12
C ALA A 106 12.11 -0.45 21.83
N LYS A 107 12.64 -1.49 21.19
CA LYS A 107 13.72 -2.34 21.72
C LYS A 107 15.11 -1.80 21.35
N ALA A 108 15.27 -1.28 20.13
CA ALA A 108 16.58 -1.18 19.50
C ALA A 108 17.37 0.13 19.72
N HIS A 109 16.88 1.10 20.53
CA HIS A 109 17.61 2.35 20.83
C HIS A 109 18.34 2.94 19.60
N SER A 110 17.58 3.31 18.55
CA SER A 110 18.03 4.12 17.40
C SER A 110 19.49 3.94 16.94
N GLU A 111 19.96 2.71 16.74
CA GLU A 111 21.29 2.48 16.17
C GLU A 111 21.30 2.87 14.67
N PRO A 112 22.30 3.67 14.21
CA PRO A 112 22.46 3.96 12.79
C PRO A 112 22.58 2.67 11.96
N GLY A 113 21.77 2.56 10.91
CA GLY A 113 21.76 1.39 10.03
C GLY A 113 20.95 0.18 10.53
N HIS A 114 20.17 0.33 11.61
CA HIS A 114 19.24 -0.69 12.08
C HIS A 114 18.32 -1.20 10.94
N MET A 115 17.76 -0.28 10.15
CA MET A 115 16.90 -0.59 9.01
C MET A 115 17.58 -1.48 7.96
N ARG A 116 18.86 -1.19 7.62
CA ARG A 116 19.63 -2.01 6.68
C ARG A 116 19.87 -3.43 7.20
N ARG A 117 20.15 -3.56 8.50
CA ARG A 117 20.30 -4.88 9.16
C ARG A 117 18.97 -5.65 9.14
N MET A 118 17.86 -4.98 9.44
CA MET A 118 16.53 -5.58 9.38
C MET A 118 16.18 -6.06 7.98
N ILE A 119 16.36 -5.23 6.94
CA ILE A 119 16.12 -5.62 5.54
C ILE A 119 16.96 -6.87 5.19
N LYS A 120 18.25 -6.88 5.56
CA LYS A 120 19.13 -8.04 5.33
C LYS A 120 18.64 -9.29 6.06
N GLN A 121 18.16 -9.16 7.30
CA GLN A 121 17.61 -10.27 8.08
C GLN A 121 16.28 -10.76 7.51
N SER A 122 15.37 -9.86 7.12
CA SER A 122 14.09 -10.18 6.48
C SER A 122 14.29 -10.94 5.17
N LEU A 123 15.20 -10.47 4.30
CA LEU A 123 15.57 -11.16 3.07
C LEU A 123 16.15 -12.55 3.35
N LYS A 124 17.06 -12.67 4.32
CA LYS A 124 17.66 -13.95 4.72
C LYS A 124 16.62 -14.93 5.29
N LYS A 125 15.68 -14.45 6.11
CA LYS A 125 14.59 -15.24 6.68
C LYS A 125 13.64 -15.71 5.58
N SER A 126 13.30 -14.82 4.65
CA SER A 126 12.43 -15.15 3.51
C SER A 126 13.05 -16.22 2.61
N TYR A 127 14.35 -16.17 2.36
CA TYR A 127 15.05 -17.17 1.54
C TYR A 127 15.15 -18.55 2.22
N ARG A 128 15.35 -18.58 3.54
CA ARG A 128 15.48 -19.83 4.30
C ARG A 128 14.19 -20.64 4.39
N ASN A 129 13.03 -19.99 4.34
CA ASN A 129 11.74 -20.63 4.60
C ASN A 129 11.12 -21.30 3.37
N HIS A 130 11.90 -21.61 2.32
CA HIS A 130 11.46 -22.10 1.01
C HIS A 130 10.37 -21.22 0.38
N PRO A 131 10.71 -20.36 -0.61
CA PRO A 131 9.75 -19.43 -1.17
C PRO A 131 8.57 -20.19 -1.80
N LYS A 132 7.34 -19.79 -1.47
CA LYS A 132 6.16 -20.30 -2.15
C LYS A 132 6.20 -19.84 -3.61
N PHE A 133 5.52 -20.54 -4.51
CA PHE A 133 5.42 -20.15 -5.91
C PHE A 133 5.02 -18.67 -6.09
N ILE A 134 4.08 -18.20 -5.27
CA ILE A 134 3.65 -16.80 -5.31
C ILE A 134 4.75 -15.81 -4.88
N ASP A 135 5.66 -16.20 -3.99
CA ASP A 135 6.81 -15.36 -3.60
C ASP A 135 7.80 -15.24 -4.77
N LEU A 136 8.00 -16.33 -5.53
CA LEU A 136 8.81 -16.32 -6.75
C LEU A 136 8.16 -15.46 -7.84
N ALA A 137 6.85 -15.57 -8.04
CA ALA A 137 6.12 -14.75 -9.00
C ALA A 137 6.22 -13.25 -8.65
N ARG A 138 6.12 -12.90 -7.36
CA ARG A 138 6.36 -11.53 -6.90
C ARG A 138 7.77 -11.07 -7.18
N LEU A 139 8.78 -11.85 -6.79
CA LEU A 139 10.17 -11.50 -7.03
C LEU A 139 10.44 -11.29 -8.53
N ALA A 140 9.93 -12.19 -9.37
CA ALA A 140 10.01 -12.08 -10.81
C ALA A 140 9.38 -10.77 -11.30
N PHE A 141 8.16 -10.45 -10.87
CA PHE A 141 7.46 -9.21 -11.22
C PHE A 141 8.25 -7.94 -10.86
N HIS A 142 9.11 -8.01 -9.86
CA HIS A 142 9.95 -6.90 -9.41
C HIS A 142 11.34 -6.82 -10.06
N ILE A 143 11.72 -7.78 -10.92
CA ILE A 143 13.03 -7.81 -11.60
C ILE A 143 13.34 -6.50 -12.35
N PRO A 144 12.44 -5.94 -13.17
CA PRO A 144 12.74 -4.70 -13.89
C PRO A 144 12.95 -3.50 -12.94
N ALA A 145 12.46 -3.56 -11.71
CA ALA A 145 12.63 -2.50 -10.72
C ALA A 145 13.88 -2.65 -9.85
N ILE A 146 14.73 -3.67 -10.06
CA ILE A 146 15.98 -3.86 -9.31
C ILE A 146 16.87 -2.61 -9.26
N PRO A 147 17.09 -1.85 -10.36
CA PRO A 147 17.90 -0.63 -10.30
C PRO A 147 17.36 0.40 -9.31
N ILE A 148 16.03 0.51 -9.18
CA ILE A 148 15.39 1.40 -8.21
C ILE A 148 15.61 0.92 -6.77
N TYR A 149 15.49 -0.37 -6.51
CA TYR A 149 15.73 -0.92 -5.16
C TYR A 149 17.17 -0.75 -4.71
N LEU A 150 18.12 -0.95 -5.64
CA LEU A 150 19.52 -0.66 -5.39
C LEU A 150 19.68 0.83 -5.07
N MET A 151 19.19 1.73 -5.92
CA MET A 151 19.27 3.16 -5.64
C MET A 151 18.67 3.54 -4.28
N MET A 152 17.52 2.99 -3.92
CA MET A 152 16.91 3.20 -2.60
C MET A 152 17.78 2.72 -1.44
N TYR A 153 18.41 1.56 -1.60
CA TYR A 153 19.33 1.01 -0.60
C TYR A 153 20.58 1.89 -0.42
N TRP A 154 21.18 2.33 -1.53
CA TRP A 154 22.39 3.14 -1.54
C TRP A 154 22.16 4.54 -0.97
N ILE A 155 21.09 5.23 -1.39
CA ILE A 155 20.74 6.58 -0.93
C ILE A 155 20.20 6.57 0.52
N GLY A 156 19.68 5.44 1.01
CA GLY A 156 19.07 5.36 2.35
C GLY A 156 17.61 5.79 2.37
N PHE A 157 16.87 5.66 1.26
CA PHE A 157 15.45 6.02 1.23
C PHE A 157 14.58 5.18 2.19
N TYR A 158 15.09 4.04 2.66
CA TYR A 158 14.41 3.24 3.68
C TYR A 158 14.33 3.94 5.05
N ASP A 159 15.17 4.94 5.32
CA ASP A 159 15.11 5.71 6.57
C ASP A 159 13.81 6.55 6.65
N PHE A 160 13.18 6.86 5.50
CA PHE A 160 11.84 7.44 5.47
C PHE A 160 10.74 6.49 6.00
N TYR A 161 11.02 5.20 6.13
CA TYR A 161 10.13 4.20 6.71
C TYR A 161 10.38 3.97 8.21
N GLU A 162 11.43 4.56 8.78
CA GLU A 162 11.72 4.48 10.22
C GLU A 162 10.60 5.15 11.04
N SER A 163 10.17 4.49 12.12
CA SER A 163 9.12 5.06 12.96
C SER A 163 9.64 6.25 13.76
N LYS A 164 8.79 7.28 13.88
CA LYS A 164 9.04 8.45 14.74
C LYS A 164 8.42 8.30 16.13
N ILE A 165 7.83 7.15 16.44
CA ILE A 165 7.23 6.90 17.74
C ILE A 165 8.35 6.58 18.76
N SER A 166 8.32 7.27 19.90
CA SER A 166 9.26 7.00 20.98
C SER A 166 8.95 5.68 21.69
N SER A 167 9.98 5.01 22.23
CA SER A 167 9.81 3.76 22.99
C SER A 167 8.83 3.90 24.15
N TYR A 168 8.76 5.08 24.77
CA TYR A 168 7.79 5.40 25.83
C TYR A 168 6.33 5.19 25.40
N ILE A 169 5.97 5.64 24.19
CA ILE A 169 4.62 5.46 23.65
C ILE A 169 4.30 3.96 23.50
N ILE A 170 5.28 3.16 23.06
CA ILE A 170 5.09 1.71 22.88
C ILE A 170 4.94 0.98 24.20
N LEU A 171 5.72 1.35 25.22
CA LEU A 171 5.53 0.83 26.58
C LEU A 171 4.13 1.17 27.12
N ARG A 172 3.61 2.38 26.80
CA ARG A 172 2.25 2.77 27.18
C ARG A 172 1.18 1.98 26.42
N VAL A 173 1.36 1.74 25.11
CA VAL A 173 0.49 0.84 24.34
C VAL A 173 0.48 -0.55 24.96
N GLN A 174 1.65 -1.10 25.26
CA GLN A 174 1.81 -2.42 25.85
C GLN A 174 1.08 -2.51 27.20
N SER A 175 1.34 -1.58 28.13
CA SER A 175 0.66 -1.53 29.43
C SER A 175 -0.87 -1.43 29.31
N ARG A 176 -1.38 -0.80 28.25
CA ARG A 176 -2.83 -0.71 28.01
C ARG A 176 -3.38 -2.00 27.41
N LEU A 177 -2.67 -2.62 26.49
CA LEU A 177 -3.06 -3.92 25.93
C LEU A 177 -3.12 -4.99 27.03
N GLU A 178 -2.13 -5.03 27.92
CA GLU A 178 -2.11 -5.91 29.09
C GLU A 178 -3.31 -5.65 30.00
N ARG A 179 -3.55 -4.39 30.41
CA ARG A 179 -4.62 -4.04 31.36
C ARG A 179 -6.05 -4.18 30.80
N CYS A 180 -6.26 -3.82 29.54
CA CYS A 180 -7.60 -3.69 28.96
C CYS A 180 -8.04 -4.93 28.18
N PHE A 181 -7.09 -5.67 27.60
CA PHE A 181 -7.37 -6.75 26.65
C PHE A 181 -6.71 -8.08 27.02
N ASP A 182 -6.14 -8.21 28.23
CA ASP A 182 -5.42 -9.41 28.69
C ASP A 182 -4.34 -9.86 27.68
N TYR A 183 -3.69 -8.89 27.06
CA TYR A 183 -2.66 -9.16 26.07
C TYR A 183 -1.36 -9.61 26.75
N PRO A 184 -0.58 -10.53 26.15
CA PRO A 184 0.69 -10.96 26.71
C PRO A 184 1.62 -9.79 27.06
N SER A 185 2.42 -9.97 28.11
CA SER A 185 3.26 -8.93 28.70
C SER A 185 4.41 -8.42 27.82
N GLN A 186 4.44 -8.80 26.54
CA GLN A 186 5.40 -8.29 25.56
C GLN A 186 4.73 -8.19 24.19
N ILE A 187 4.85 -7.01 23.58
CA ILE A 187 4.52 -6.85 22.16
C ILE A 187 5.63 -7.52 21.34
N PHE A 188 5.30 -8.64 20.70
CA PHE A 188 6.17 -9.27 19.72
C PHE A 188 5.85 -8.75 18.32
N SER A 189 6.89 -8.53 17.50
CA SER A 189 6.74 -8.10 16.11
C SER A 189 5.88 -9.07 15.28
N ASP A 190 5.90 -10.37 15.58
CA ASP A 190 5.08 -11.35 14.87
C ASP A 190 3.60 -11.43 15.34
N THR A 191 3.18 -10.60 16.30
CA THR A 191 1.82 -10.67 16.86
C THR A 191 0.84 -9.65 16.28
N ARG A 192 -0.47 -9.96 16.36
CA ARG A 192 -1.57 -9.15 15.79
C ARG A 192 -2.00 -7.95 16.66
N TRP A 193 -1.14 -7.47 17.57
CA TRP A 193 -1.43 -6.37 18.49
C TRP A 193 -2.00 -5.13 17.79
N PHE A 194 -1.45 -4.80 16.60
CA PHE A 194 -1.83 -3.62 15.86
C PHE A 194 -3.31 -3.63 15.46
N LYS A 195 -3.89 -4.80 15.17
CA LYS A 195 -5.31 -4.91 14.81
C LYS A 195 -6.23 -4.54 15.98
N ILE A 196 -5.84 -4.88 17.21
CA ILE A 196 -6.56 -4.49 18.43
C ILE A 196 -6.50 -2.97 18.61
N VAL A 197 -5.29 -2.40 18.44
CA VAL A 197 -5.05 -0.95 18.51
C VAL A 197 -5.85 -0.19 17.45
N GLU A 198 -5.86 -0.67 16.22
CA GLU A 198 -6.62 -0.13 15.09
C GLU A 198 -8.13 -0.13 15.38
N TYR A 199 -8.69 -1.26 15.81
CA TYR A 199 -10.11 -1.33 16.16
C TYR A 199 -10.48 -0.44 17.33
N SER A 200 -9.65 -0.39 18.36
CA SER A 200 -9.86 0.50 19.51
C SER A 200 -9.84 1.96 19.07
N CYS A 201 -8.88 2.34 18.22
CA CYS A 201 -8.83 3.68 17.64
C CYS A 201 -10.07 4.02 16.81
N ALA A 202 -10.54 3.07 15.98
CA ALA A 202 -11.72 3.28 15.16
C ALA A 202 -13.01 3.49 15.98
N ASN A 203 -13.14 2.81 17.11
CA ASN A 203 -14.33 2.93 17.96
C ASN A 203 -14.28 4.16 18.88
N ASP A 204 -13.11 4.46 19.45
CA ASP A 204 -13.01 5.43 20.55
C ASP A 204 -12.46 6.80 20.12
N HIS A 205 -11.88 6.92 18.91
CA HIS A 205 -11.16 8.11 18.45
C HIS A 205 -11.59 8.56 17.05
N PRO A 206 -12.79 9.17 16.87
CA PRO A 206 -13.31 9.58 15.56
C PRO A 206 -12.38 10.53 14.79
N VAL A 207 -11.69 11.44 15.50
CA VAL A 207 -10.76 12.39 14.90
C VAL A 207 -9.51 11.68 14.36
N ALA A 208 -8.94 10.74 15.12
CA ALA A 208 -7.80 9.95 14.68
C ALA A 208 -8.20 9.00 13.54
N LEU A 209 -9.39 8.39 13.64
CA LEU A 209 -9.96 7.56 12.58
C LEU A 209 -10.09 8.32 11.25
N SER A 210 -10.56 9.57 11.27
CA SER A 210 -10.63 10.40 10.05
C SER A 210 -9.25 10.60 9.41
N ARG A 211 -8.21 10.88 10.22
CA ARG A 211 -6.82 10.99 9.72
C ARG A 211 -6.27 9.66 9.21
N MET A 212 -6.50 8.57 9.94
CA MET A 212 -6.15 7.21 9.52
C MET A 212 -6.81 6.86 8.19
N TYR A 213 -8.10 7.16 8.04
CA TYR A 213 -8.83 6.89 6.80
C TYR A 213 -8.24 7.67 5.61
N ASN A 214 -7.87 8.94 5.80
CA ASN A 214 -7.18 9.69 4.76
C ASN A 214 -5.84 9.06 4.39
N TYR A 215 -5.05 8.60 5.37
CA TYR A 215 -3.81 7.86 5.08
C TYR A 215 -4.07 6.54 4.35
N LEU A 216 -5.15 5.82 4.72
CA LEU A 216 -5.60 4.58 4.06
C LEU A 216 -5.89 4.80 2.58
N VAL A 217 -6.67 5.83 2.25
CA VAL A 217 -6.97 6.20 0.86
C VAL A 217 -5.68 6.56 0.11
N ILE A 218 -4.84 7.42 0.68
CA ILE A 218 -3.60 7.88 0.02
C ILE A 218 -2.63 6.72 -0.20
N TYR A 219 -2.37 5.89 0.80
CA TYR A 219 -1.45 4.76 0.61
C TYR A 219 -2.04 3.71 -0.33
N GLY A 220 -3.36 3.50 -0.32
CA GLY A 220 -4.05 2.60 -1.25
C GLY A 220 -3.90 3.04 -2.71
N LEU A 221 -4.04 4.34 -2.96
CA LEU A 221 -3.80 4.96 -4.26
C LEU A 221 -2.35 4.77 -4.71
N PHE A 222 -1.37 5.10 -3.85
CA PHE A 222 0.05 4.94 -4.17
C PHE A 222 0.46 3.48 -4.41
N ARG A 223 -0.05 2.54 -3.60
CA ARG A 223 0.19 1.10 -3.76
C ARG A 223 -0.27 0.62 -5.14
N SER A 224 -1.47 1.01 -5.52
CA SER A 224 -2.10 0.61 -6.79
C SER A 224 -1.44 1.30 -7.99
N THR A 225 -1.05 2.56 -7.84
CA THR A 225 -0.29 3.31 -8.86
C THR A 225 1.11 2.71 -9.05
N SER A 226 1.80 2.31 -7.98
CA SER A 226 3.07 1.59 -8.07
C SER A 226 2.94 0.28 -8.85
N PHE A 227 1.85 -0.47 -8.66
CA PHE A 227 1.59 -1.68 -9.43
C PHE A 227 1.45 -1.37 -10.92
N LEU A 228 0.62 -0.40 -11.28
CA LEU A 228 0.42 0.03 -12.67
C LEU A 228 1.73 0.48 -13.31
N LEU A 229 2.51 1.31 -12.60
CA LEU A 229 3.80 1.80 -13.09
C LEU A 229 4.82 0.67 -13.26
N LEU A 230 4.80 -0.36 -12.40
CA LEU A 230 5.66 -1.53 -12.57
C LEU A 230 5.26 -2.35 -13.81
N CYS A 231 3.96 -2.45 -14.13
CA CYS A 231 3.51 -2.99 -15.42
C CYS A 231 4.05 -2.14 -16.59
N CYS A 232 4.00 -0.80 -16.49
CA CYS A 232 4.60 0.07 -17.51
C CYS A 232 6.11 -0.18 -17.67
N VAL A 233 6.86 -0.36 -16.57
CA VAL A 233 8.29 -0.70 -16.61
C VAL A 233 8.49 -2.00 -17.38
N TRP A 234 7.72 -3.05 -17.09
CA TRP A 234 7.77 -4.31 -17.84
C TRP A 234 7.56 -4.11 -19.34
N CYS A 235 6.56 -3.34 -19.73
CA CYS A 235 6.29 -3.06 -21.14
C CYS A 235 7.42 -2.27 -21.82
N GLU A 236 8.00 -1.26 -21.15
CA GLU A 236 9.14 -0.52 -21.71
C GLU A 236 10.40 -1.41 -21.80
N TRP A 237 10.62 -2.33 -20.86
CA TRP A 237 11.70 -3.34 -20.97
C TRP A 237 11.47 -4.32 -22.12
N PHE A 238 10.23 -4.77 -22.33
CA PHE A 238 9.89 -5.60 -23.48
C PHE A 238 10.21 -4.86 -24.79
N TYR A 239 9.78 -3.61 -24.94
CA TYR A 239 10.09 -2.80 -26.12
C TYR A 239 11.58 -2.51 -26.28
N PHE A 240 12.31 -2.33 -25.18
CA PHE A 240 13.75 -2.16 -25.19
C PHE A 240 14.45 -3.37 -25.81
N PHE A 241 14.07 -4.59 -25.42
CA PHE A 241 14.65 -5.81 -25.99
C PHE A 241 14.19 -6.07 -27.42
N ASP A 242 12.90 -5.92 -27.71
CA ASP A 242 12.33 -6.12 -29.05
C ASP A 242 12.98 -5.22 -30.11
N ARG A 243 13.30 -3.97 -29.74
CA ARG A 243 13.92 -2.99 -30.64
C ARG A 243 15.46 -2.98 -30.63
N GLY A 244 16.08 -3.91 -29.91
CA GLY A 244 17.55 -4.07 -29.90
C GLY A 244 18.32 -2.99 -29.14
N GLY A 245 17.71 -2.31 -28.15
CA GLY A 245 18.42 -1.41 -27.24
C GLY A 245 17.72 -0.08 -26.93
N LEU A 246 18.47 0.87 -26.35
CA LEU A 246 17.92 2.10 -25.74
C LEU A 246 17.40 3.09 -26.79
N GLY A 247 17.64 2.83 -28.08
CA GLY A 247 17.06 3.60 -29.18
C GLY A 247 17.43 5.09 -29.17
N PHE A 248 18.54 5.48 -28.51
CA PHE A 248 18.98 6.88 -28.43
C PHE A 248 19.08 7.55 -29.81
N PHE A 249 19.29 6.76 -30.87
CA PHE A 249 19.45 7.22 -32.25
C PHE A 249 18.66 6.38 -33.26
N ASP A 250 17.50 5.81 -32.88
CA ASP A 250 16.70 5.09 -33.89
C ASP A 250 15.83 6.09 -34.70
N PRO A 251 16.09 6.23 -36.02
CA PRO A 251 15.41 7.19 -36.88
C PRO A 251 13.94 6.82 -37.17
N ARG A 252 13.47 5.65 -36.71
CA ARG A 252 12.06 5.20 -36.87
C ARG A 252 11.08 5.79 -35.84
N GLY A 253 11.48 6.86 -35.14
CA GLY A 253 10.59 7.58 -34.21
C GLY A 253 10.54 6.98 -32.79
N SER A 254 11.54 6.21 -32.37
CA SER A 254 11.65 5.66 -31.01
C SER A 254 12.36 6.59 -30.01
N GLY A 255 12.77 7.79 -30.46
CA GLY A 255 13.73 8.71 -29.84
C GLY A 255 13.47 9.23 -28.41
N TYR A 256 12.50 8.68 -27.69
CA TYR A 256 12.25 9.01 -26.29
C TYR A 256 12.17 7.80 -25.37
N LEU A 257 12.56 6.59 -25.80
CA LEU A 257 12.52 5.39 -24.93
C LEU A 257 13.22 5.62 -23.59
N SER A 258 14.45 6.13 -23.59
CA SER A 258 15.20 6.44 -22.36
C SER A 258 14.50 7.48 -21.49
N ILE A 259 13.90 8.52 -22.09
CA ILE A 259 13.17 9.57 -21.37
C ILE A 259 11.89 9.01 -20.75
N ARG A 260 11.12 8.20 -21.51
CA ARG A 260 9.93 7.52 -20.99
C ARG A 260 10.29 6.57 -19.85
N LEU A 261 11.31 5.75 -20.05
CA LEU A 261 11.77 4.81 -19.03
C LEU A 261 12.19 5.55 -17.76
N ALA A 262 12.92 6.66 -17.88
CA ALA A 262 13.27 7.53 -16.76
C ALA A 262 12.02 8.09 -16.05
N ILE A 263 11.04 8.62 -16.79
CA ILE A 263 9.79 9.15 -16.22
C ILE A 263 9.03 8.06 -15.46
N VAL A 264 8.87 6.87 -16.06
CA VAL A 264 8.16 5.75 -15.44
C VAL A 264 8.90 5.29 -14.18
N TYR A 265 10.23 5.16 -14.22
CA TYR A 265 11.04 4.81 -13.06
C TYR A 265 10.96 5.85 -11.92
N SER A 266 11.07 7.14 -12.23
CA SER A 266 10.94 8.21 -11.25
C SER A 266 9.54 8.23 -10.63
N SER A 267 8.50 8.08 -11.45
CA SER A 267 7.12 8.00 -10.99
C SER A 267 6.88 6.78 -10.09
N TYR A 268 7.48 5.64 -10.47
CA TYR A 268 7.40 4.40 -9.69
C TYR A 268 8.06 4.57 -8.32
N LEU A 269 9.27 5.12 -8.29
CA LEU A 269 10.00 5.42 -7.05
C LEU A 269 9.19 6.34 -6.14
N ILE A 270 8.70 7.47 -6.66
CA ILE A 270 7.90 8.43 -5.88
C ILE A 270 6.65 7.75 -5.33
N SER A 271 5.97 6.95 -6.16
CA SER A 271 4.75 6.24 -5.74
C SER A 271 5.05 5.21 -4.65
N LEU A 272 6.14 4.46 -4.78
CA LEU A 272 6.53 3.45 -3.80
C LEU A 272 6.95 4.09 -2.46
N ILE A 273 7.71 5.18 -2.49
CA ILE A 273 8.05 5.96 -1.29
C ILE A 273 6.78 6.54 -0.66
N GLY A 274 5.85 7.05 -1.47
CA GLY A 274 4.55 7.53 -1.03
C GLY A 274 3.78 6.45 -0.28
N TYR A 275 3.63 5.26 -0.88
CA TYR A 275 3.00 4.10 -0.25
C TYR A 275 3.63 3.78 1.10
N MET A 276 4.96 3.59 1.14
CA MET A 276 5.69 3.26 2.37
C MET A 276 5.48 4.33 3.46
N LYS A 277 5.61 5.61 3.11
CA LYS A 277 5.45 6.74 4.03
C LYS A 277 4.05 6.79 4.64
N PHE A 278 3.01 6.65 3.83
CA PHE A 278 1.62 6.77 4.31
C PHE A 278 1.14 5.50 5.02
N SER A 279 1.63 4.32 4.63
CA SER A 279 1.41 3.07 5.38
C SER A 279 2.02 3.14 6.80
N ARG A 280 3.23 3.72 6.92
CA ARG A 280 3.81 4.02 8.24
C ARG A 280 2.94 5.00 9.04
N ARG A 281 2.60 6.15 8.47
CA ARG A 281 1.78 7.18 9.15
C ARG A 281 0.43 6.66 9.64
N TYR A 282 -0.22 5.82 8.84
CA TYR A 282 -1.45 5.12 9.23
C TYR A 282 -1.28 4.37 10.55
N THR A 283 -0.18 3.61 10.65
CA THR A 283 0.14 2.79 11.82
C THR A 283 0.55 3.64 13.02
N GLU A 284 1.33 4.71 12.77
CA GLU A 284 1.75 5.66 13.81
C GLU A 284 0.58 6.41 14.44
N GLU A 285 -0.36 6.88 13.61
CA GLU A 285 -1.56 7.59 14.06
C GLU A 285 -2.42 6.72 14.99
N ALA A 286 -2.68 5.47 14.59
CA ALA A 286 -3.45 4.53 15.41
C ALA A 286 -2.77 4.25 16.75
N THR A 287 -1.44 4.04 16.72
CA THR A 287 -0.63 3.75 17.90
C THR A 287 -0.60 4.92 18.87
N LEU A 288 -0.42 6.15 18.36
CA LEU A 288 -0.41 7.36 19.18
C LEU A 288 -1.78 7.65 19.78
N ALA A 289 -2.85 7.54 18.99
CA ALA A 289 -4.22 7.74 19.48
C ALA A 289 -4.54 6.75 20.61
N PHE A 290 -4.21 5.47 20.43
CA PHE A 290 -4.42 4.44 21.43
C PHE A 290 -3.57 4.66 22.70
N ALA A 291 -2.30 5.07 22.57
CA ALA A 291 -1.43 5.34 23.71
C ALA A 291 -1.86 6.57 24.52
N LEU A 292 -2.35 7.62 23.85
CA LEU A 292 -2.64 8.92 24.47
C LEU A 292 -4.12 9.09 24.86
N SER A 293 -4.97 8.14 24.50
CA SER A 293 -6.39 8.13 24.85
C SER A 293 -6.64 8.23 26.35
N LYS A 294 -7.52 9.12 26.80
CA LYS A 294 -7.91 9.20 28.23
C LYS A 294 -8.90 8.11 28.64
N VAL A 295 -9.60 7.51 27.67
CA VAL A 295 -10.66 6.51 27.91
C VAL A 295 -10.12 5.30 28.67
N PHE A 296 -8.92 4.85 28.30
CA PHE A 296 -8.27 3.68 28.91
C PHE A 296 -7.60 3.95 30.27
N ASP A 297 -7.51 5.21 30.70
CA ASP A 297 -6.96 5.52 32.03
C ASP A 297 -8.03 5.35 33.14
N ILE A 298 -9.31 5.47 32.81
CA ILE A 298 -10.44 5.42 33.77
C ILE A 298 -10.90 3.96 34.01
N SER A 299 -10.89 3.12 32.98
CA SER A 299 -11.35 1.72 33.07
C SER A 299 -10.46 0.82 33.96
N GLY A 300 -9.21 1.21 34.18
CA GLY A 300 -8.31 0.52 35.11
C GLY A 300 -8.63 0.80 36.59
N SER A 301 -9.24 1.95 36.90
CA SER A 301 -9.57 2.34 38.28
C SER A 301 -10.77 1.59 38.85
N THR A 302 -11.67 1.09 38.00
CA THR A 302 -12.94 0.46 38.42
C THR A 302 -12.82 -1.05 38.68
N LYS A 303 -11.73 -1.69 38.24
CA LYS A 303 -11.44 -3.11 38.55
C LYS A 303 -10.63 -3.31 39.83
N ALA A 304 -10.16 -2.23 40.46
CA ALA A 304 -9.32 -2.25 41.66
C ALA A 304 -10.10 -1.95 42.96
N ALA A 305 -11.44 -1.91 42.90
CA ALA A 305 -12.35 -1.77 44.03
C ALA A 305 -13.31 -2.97 44.04
#